data_AF-A0A7M7NE46-F1
#
_entry.id   AF-A0A7M7NE46-F1
#
_cell.length_a   1.000
_cell.length_b   1.000
_cell.length_c   1.000
_cell.angle_alpha   90.00
_cell.angle_beta   90.00
_cell.angle_gamma   90.00
#
_symmetry.space_group_name_H-M   'P 1'
#
loop_
_entity.id
_entity.type
_entity.pdbx_description
1 polymer ?
#
loop_
_entity_poly.entity_id
_entity_poly.type
_entity_poly.pdbx_seq_one_letter_code
_entity_poly.pdbx_strand_id
1 'polypeptide(L)'
;MPRNGDPTSYYHLNSNVPIKAPEGPLSDQVLWTIATNLTSPWYELAYALNLPDIELARIDKLYPTHPEHDRHFGALRDWRYRSLKLIPPHEAAMELSNSMKKLGRQDLCNFVLYKYQEALQCS
;
A
#
# COMPACT_ATOMS: atom_id res chain seq x y z
N MET A 1 18.04 -4.56 -15.55
CA MET A 1 18.35 -5.02 -14.18
C MET A 1 18.22 -3.82 -13.26
N PRO A 2 17.43 -3.87 -12.18
CA PRO A 2 17.48 -2.81 -11.19
C PRO A 2 18.85 -2.88 -10.50
N ARG A 3 19.62 -1.80 -10.57
CA ARG A 3 20.86 -1.64 -9.81
C ARG A 3 20.48 -1.06 -8.44
N ASN A 4 20.85 -1.78 -7.39
CA ASN A 4 20.93 -1.34 -5.99
C ASN A 4 19.60 -1.15 -5.23
N GLY A 5 19.19 -2.19 -4.50
CA GLY A 5 19.45 -2.23 -3.05
C GLY A 5 18.77 -1.25 -2.10
N ASP A 6 17.72 -0.53 -2.47
CA ASP A 6 16.92 0.25 -1.50
C ASP A 6 15.41 0.05 -1.73
N PRO A 7 14.69 -0.60 -0.79
CA PRO A 7 13.24 -0.81 -0.90
C PRO A 7 12.41 0.50 -0.82
N THR A 8 13.04 1.64 -0.50
CA THR A 8 12.34 2.90 -0.17
C THR A 8 12.22 3.90 -1.33
N SER A 9 12.43 3.52 -2.59
CA SER A 9 12.41 4.46 -3.72
C SER A 9 11.43 4.05 -4.83
N TYR A 10 10.53 4.96 -5.24
CA TYR A 10 9.66 4.81 -6.42
C TYR A 10 9.95 5.89 -7.46
N TYR A 11 9.91 5.51 -8.74
CA TYR A 11 10.11 6.41 -9.88
C TYR A 11 8.76 6.74 -10.55
N HIS A 12 8.47 8.04 -10.71
CA HIS A 12 7.41 8.51 -11.62
C HIS A 12 7.87 8.31 -13.07
N LEU A 13 6.94 7.99 -13.98
CA LEU A 13 7.20 7.67 -15.40
C LEU A 13 8.06 8.70 -16.18
N ASN A 14 8.24 9.94 -15.68
CA ASN A 14 8.97 11.02 -16.36
C ASN A 14 9.90 11.85 -15.43
N SER A 15 10.32 11.33 -14.26
CA SER A 15 11.20 12.08 -13.35
C SER A 15 12.50 11.33 -13.06
N ASN A 16 13.65 11.99 -13.30
CA ASN A 16 14.99 11.52 -12.92
C ASN A 16 15.31 11.74 -11.43
N VAL A 17 14.34 12.22 -10.64
CA VAL A 17 14.51 12.44 -9.20
C VAL A 17 13.85 11.29 -8.44
N PRO A 18 14.60 10.52 -7.62
CA PRO A 18 14.01 9.51 -6.76
C PRO A 18 13.06 10.18 -5.78
N ILE A 19 11.80 9.78 -5.78
CA ILE A 19 10.84 10.21 -4.78
C ILE A 19 11.12 9.34 -3.55
N LYS A 20 11.60 9.97 -2.48
CA LYS A 20 11.75 9.34 -1.16
C LYS A 20 10.42 8.65 -0.84
N ALA A 21 10.42 7.36 -0.45
CA ALA A 21 9.20 6.70 0.00
C ALA A 21 8.49 7.64 0.98
N PRO A 22 7.18 7.87 0.81
CA PRO A 22 6.48 8.83 1.64
C PRO A 22 6.64 8.38 3.09
N GLU A 23 7.38 9.16 3.88
CA GLU A 23 7.24 9.11 5.33
C GLU A 23 5.76 9.37 5.64
N GLY A 24 5.20 8.62 6.61
CA GLY A 24 3.77 8.70 6.94
C GLY A 24 2.94 7.48 6.50
N PRO A 25 1.62 7.66 6.25
CA PRO A 25 0.64 6.57 6.24
C PRO A 25 0.74 5.62 5.04
N LEU A 26 1.55 5.97 4.03
CA LEU A 26 1.76 5.16 2.82
C LEU A 26 3.18 4.57 2.75
N SER A 27 3.96 4.64 3.84
CA SER A 27 5.30 4.05 3.91
C SER A 27 5.25 2.51 3.90
N ASP A 28 6.33 1.87 3.44
CA ASP A 28 6.43 0.40 3.43
C ASP A 28 6.25 -0.21 4.82
N GLN A 29 6.78 0.43 5.86
CA GLN A 29 6.61 -0.02 7.23
C GLN A 29 5.13 -0.02 7.66
N VAL A 30 4.38 1.03 7.32
CA VAL A 30 2.95 1.12 7.63
C VAL A 30 2.16 0.09 6.83
N LEU A 31 2.44 -0.04 5.53
CA LEU A 31 1.78 -1.04 4.68
C LEU A 31 2.08 -2.47 5.14
N TRP A 32 3.31 -2.76 5.57
CA TRP A 32 3.68 -4.06 6.13
C TRP A 32 2.96 -4.34 7.45
N THR A 33 2.83 -3.32 8.30
CA THR A 33 2.07 -3.43 9.56
C THR A 33 0.60 -3.76 9.27
N ILE A 34 -0.01 -3.10 8.29
CA ILE A 34 -1.37 -3.42 7.84
C ILE A 34 -1.43 -4.86 7.34
N ALA A 35 -0.53 -5.25 6.44
CA ALA A 35 -0.51 -6.56 5.82
C ALA A 35 -0.39 -7.72 6.82
N THR A 36 0.45 -7.56 7.86
CA THR A 36 0.66 -8.58 8.89
C THR A 36 -0.49 -8.68 9.89
N ASN A 37 -1.27 -7.62 10.06
CA ASN A 37 -2.44 -7.61 10.95
C ASN A 37 -3.73 -8.01 10.24
N LEU A 38 -3.73 -8.15 8.92
CA LEU A 38 -4.88 -8.67 8.17
C LEU A 38 -4.98 -10.19 8.30
N THR A 39 -6.18 -10.65 8.59
CA THR A 39 -6.52 -12.08 8.73
C THR A 39 -7.45 -12.56 7.62
N SER A 40 -8.07 -11.64 6.88
CA SER A 40 -8.83 -11.92 5.67
C SER A 40 -7.92 -12.51 4.59
N PRO A 41 -8.47 -13.22 3.60
CA PRO A 41 -7.74 -13.55 2.39
C PRO A 41 -7.27 -12.30 1.62
N TRP A 42 -6.08 -12.36 1.02
CA TRP A 42 -5.47 -11.20 0.34
C TRP A 42 -6.30 -10.63 -0.82
N TYR A 43 -7.10 -11.46 -1.48
CA TYR A 43 -7.95 -11.00 -2.60
C TYR A 43 -9.08 -10.10 -2.12
N GLU A 44 -9.60 -10.28 -0.89
CA GLU A 44 -10.61 -9.38 -0.33
C GLU A 44 -10.05 -7.98 -0.16
N LEU A 45 -8.81 -7.89 0.32
CA LEU A 45 -8.07 -6.62 0.35
C LEU A 45 -7.91 -6.04 -1.05
N ALA A 46 -7.48 -6.84 -2.02
CA ALA A 46 -7.28 -6.37 -3.39
C ALA A 46 -8.57 -5.79 -4.00
N TYR A 47 -9.71 -6.43 -3.77
CA TYR A 47 -11.02 -5.92 -4.18
C TYR A 47 -11.42 -4.66 -3.42
N ALA A 48 -11.18 -4.60 -2.10
CA ALA A 48 -11.48 -3.41 -1.31
C ALA A 48 -10.70 -2.17 -1.81
N LEU A 49 -9.47 -2.39 -2.28
CA LEU A 49 -8.57 -1.41 -2.90
C LEU A 49 -8.89 -1.12 -4.38
N ASN A 50 -9.91 -1.77 -4.96
CA ASN A 50 -10.25 -1.69 -6.38
C ASN A 50 -9.07 -2.00 -7.32
N LEU A 51 -8.23 -2.99 -6.96
CA LEU A 51 -7.20 -3.47 -7.86
C LEU A 51 -7.83 -4.21 -9.05
N PRO A 52 -7.38 -3.97 -10.30
CA PRO A 52 -7.88 -4.71 -11.45
C PRO A 52 -7.39 -6.16 -11.45
N ASP A 53 -8.18 -7.06 -12.02
CA ASP A 53 -7.92 -8.51 -12.06
C ASP A 53 -6.54 -8.87 -12.63
N ILE A 54 -6.01 -8.08 -13.57
CA ILE A 54 -4.67 -8.29 -14.12
C ILE A 54 -3.57 -8.19 -13.04
N GLU A 55 -3.75 -7.32 -12.06
CA GLU A 55 -2.83 -7.17 -10.93
C GLU A 55 -3.01 -8.31 -9.93
N LEU A 56 -4.25 -8.75 -9.70
CA LEU A 56 -4.52 -9.93 -8.85
C LEU A 56 -3.82 -11.16 -9.43
N ALA A 57 -3.99 -11.42 -10.74
CA ALA A 57 -3.32 -12.53 -11.42
C ALA A 57 -1.79 -12.42 -11.35
N ARG A 58 -1.25 -11.19 -11.40
CA ARG A 58 0.20 -10.96 -11.25
C ARG A 58 0.67 -11.26 -9.83
N ILE A 59 -0.06 -10.83 -8.80
CA ILE A 59 0.27 -11.11 -7.39
C ILE A 59 0.21 -12.62 -7.15
N ASP A 60 -0.83 -13.30 -7.61
CA ASP A 60 -0.99 -14.74 -7.46
C ASP A 60 0.18 -15.51 -8.09
N LYS A 61 0.65 -15.07 -9.27
CA LYS A 61 1.82 -15.64 -9.95
C LYS A 61 3.15 -15.33 -9.24
N LEU A 62 3.30 -14.16 -8.63
CA LEU A 62 4.53 -13.76 -7.94
C LEU A 62 4.66 -14.40 -6.56
N TYR A 63 3.54 -14.68 -5.90
CA TYR A 63 3.47 -15.15 -4.53
C TYR A 63 2.70 -16.49 -4.38
N PRO A 64 2.96 -17.52 -5.21
CA PRO A 64 2.09 -18.71 -5.30
C PRO A 64 2.10 -19.57 -4.02
N THR A 65 3.18 -19.51 -3.23
CA THR A 65 3.35 -20.27 -1.98
C THR A 65 3.72 -19.40 -0.79
N HIS A 66 3.61 -18.08 -0.92
CA HIS A 66 3.98 -17.18 0.17
C HIS A 66 2.86 -17.08 1.20
N PRO A 67 3.19 -16.79 2.47
CA PRO A 67 2.22 -16.42 3.49
C PRO A 67 1.25 -15.34 3.01
N GLU A 68 0.02 -15.36 3.54
CA GLU A 68 -1.02 -14.40 3.18
C GLU A 68 -0.56 -12.95 3.39
N HIS A 69 0.19 -12.64 4.45
CA HIS A 69 0.68 -11.28 4.69
C HIS A 69 1.63 -10.76 3.60
N ASP A 70 2.42 -11.61 2.95
CA ASP A 70 3.25 -11.19 1.81
C ASP A 70 2.40 -10.81 0.61
N ARG A 71 1.30 -11.53 0.38
CA ARG A 71 0.34 -11.23 -0.69
C ARG A 71 -0.43 -9.94 -0.40
N HIS A 72 -0.85 -9.74 0.85
CA HIS A 72 -1.45 -8.48 1.28
C HIS A 72 -0.49 -7.31 1.04
N PHE A 73 0.78 -7.47 1.42
CA PHE A 73 1.77 -6.43 1.22
C PHE A 73 2.03 -6.15 -0.26
N GLY A 74 2.09 -7.20 -1.09
CA GLY A 74 2.16 -7.09 -2.55
C GLY A 74 1.00 -6.26 -3.11
N ALA A 75 -0.23 -6.58 -2.73
CA ALA A 75 -1.42 -5.83 -3.12
C ALA A 75 -1.36 -4.35 -2.69
N LEU A 76 -0.98 -4.07 -1.44
CA LEU A 76 -0.86 -2.69 -0.94
C LEU A 76 0.20 -1.90 -1.70
N ARG A 77 1.36 -2.51 -1.99
CA ARG A 77 2.45 -1.87 -2.71
C ARG A 77 2.04 -1.50 -4.12
N ASP A 78 1.37 -2.43 -4.80
CA ASP A 78 0.95 -2.28 -6.19
C ASP A 78 -0.20 -1.28 -6.32
N TRP A 79 -1.15 -1.31 -5.38
CA TRP A 79 -2.19 -0.29 -5.23
C TRP A 79 -1.57 1.09 -5.00
N ARG A 80 -0.66 1.25 -4.03
CA ARG A 80 -0.02 2.55 -3.74
C ARG A 80 0.65 3.14 -4.99
N TYR A 81 1.43 2.32 -5.71
CA TYR A 81 2.12 2.78 -6.91
C TYR A 81 1.16 3.28 -7.99
N ARG A 82 -0.02 2.64 -8.11
CA ARG A 82 -1.08 3.08 -9.02
C ARG A 82 -1.77 4.35 -8.52
N SER A 83 -2.23 4.36 -7.27
CA SER A 83 -2.99 5.48 -6.71
C SER A 83 -2.18 6.76 -6.72
N LEU A 84 -0.90 6.72 -6.35
CA LEU A 84 -0.04 7.90 -6.35
C LEU A 84 0.24 8.48 -7.74
N LYS A 85 -0.06 7.75 -8.83
CA LYS A 85 -0.04 8.31 -10.19
C LYS A 85 -1.31 9.05 -10.57
N LEU A 86 -2.41 8.78 -9.86
CA LEU A 86 -3.75 9.25 -10.21
C LEU A 86 -4.23 10.34 -9.28
N ILE A 87 -3.91 10.23 -7.99
CA ILE A 87 -4.41 11.13 -6.94
C ILE A 87 -3.28 11.57 -6.00
N PRO A 88 -3.43 12.72 -5.33
CA PRO A 88 -2.48 13.18 -4.32
C PRO A 88 -2.30 12.19 -3.14
N PRO A 89 -1.14 12.22 -2.44
CA PRO A 89 -0.86 11.30 -1.34
C PRO A 89 -1.89 11.33 -0.19
N HIS A 90 -2.47 12.50 0.10
CA HIS A 90 -3.48 12.61 1.15
C HIS A 90 -4.79 11.91 0.78
N GLU A 91 -5.24 12.05 -0.47
CA GLU A 91 -6.42 11.36 -0.97
C GLU A 91 -6.18 9.84 -1.00
N ALA A 92 -4.99 9.40 -1.43
CA ALA A 92 -4.62 7.99 -1.38
C ALA A 92 -4.63 7.43 0.06
N ALA A 93 -4.15 8.18 1.06
CA ALA A 93 -4.22 7.77 2.46
C ALA A 93 -5.69 7.63 2.95
N MET A 94 -6.58 8.52 2.50
CA MET A 94 -8.01 8.43 2.78
C MET A 94 -8.67 7.23 2.06
N GLU A 95 -8.28 6.92 0.83
CA GLU A 95 -8.74 5.71 0.13
C GLU A 95 -8.30 4.43 0.85
N LEU A 96 -7.06 4.39 1.36
CA LEU A 96 -6.56 3.26 2.13
C LEU A 96 -7.37 3.07 3.42
N SER A 97 -7.62 4.14 4.17
CA SER A 97 -8.40 4.06 5.43
C SER A 97 -9.84 3.60 5.16
N ASN A 98 -10.47 4.11 4.10
CA ASN A 98 -11.80 3.68 3.67
C ASN A 98 -11.81 2.20 3.26
N SER A 99 -10.75 1.72 2.61
CA SER A 99 -10.62 0.31 2.23
C SER A 99 -10.50 -0.60 3.46
N MET A 100 -9.75 -0.20 4.49
CA MET A 100 -9.71 -0.91 5.77
C MET A 100 -11.09 -0.95 6.44
N LYS A 101 -11.82 0.17 6.40
CA LYS A 101 -13.19 0.25 6.94
C LYS A 101 -14.14 -0.71 6.21
N LYS A 102 -14.05 -0.84 4.88
CA LYS A 102 -14.84 -1.79 4.09
C LYS A 102 -14.59 -3.24 4.48
N LEU A 103 -13.35 -3.56 4.88
CA LEU A 103 -12.97 -4.88 5.39
C LEU A 103 -13.39 -5.11 6.87
N GLY A 104 -14.13 -4.17 7.48
CA GLY A 104 -14.50 -4.23 8.89
C GLY A 104 -13.33 -3.98 9.85
N ARG A 105 -12.17 -3.54 9.34
CA ARG A 105 -10.94 -3.29 10.13
C ARG A 105 -10.86 -1.85 10.58
N GLN A 106 -11.74 -1.49 11.51
CA GLN A 106 -11.78 -0.15 12.10
C GLN A 106 -10.48 0.19 12.84
N ASP A 107 -9.82 -0.82 13.42
CA ASP A 107 -8.49 -0.70 14.03
C ASP A 107 -7.43 -0.23 13.02
N LEU A 108 -7.37 -0.86 11.85
CA LEU A 108 -6.43 -0.50 10.78
C LEU A 108 -6.79 0.83 10.12
N CYS A 109 -8.09 1.13 9.99
CA CYS A 109 -8.56 2.45 9.55
C CYS A 109 -8.03 3.56 10.48
N ASN A 110 -8.22 3.41 11.79
CA ASN A 110 -7.73 4.36 12.79
C ASN A 110 -6.20 4.46 12.79
N PHE A 111 -5.50 3.34 12.60
CA PHE A 111 -4.05 3.31 12.47
C PHE A 111 -3.54 4.16 11.29
N VAL A 112 -4.16 4.03 10.11
CA VAL A 112 -3.82 4.84 8.93
C VAL A 112 -4.06 6.33 9.20
N LEU A 113 -5.20 6.68 9.78
CA LEU A 113 -5.53 8.07 10.12
C LEU A 113 -4.57 8.66 11.15
N TYR A 114 -4.19 7.88 12.16
CA TYR A 114 -3.18 8.28 13.14
C TYR A 114 -1.83 8.56 12.47
N LYS A 115 -1.37 7.66 11.59
CA LYS A 115 -0.12 7.87 10.83
C LYS A 115 -0.17 9.06 9.89
N TYR A 116 -1.35 9.39 9.37
CA TYR A 116 -1.56 10.61 8.59
C TYR A 116 -1.45 11.87 9.47
N GLN A 117 -2.07 11.88 10.65
CA GLN A 117 -1.96 13.00 11.59
C GLN A 117 -0.53 13.22 12.10
N GLU A 118 0.18 12.14 12.41
CA GLU A 118 1.59 12.18 12.84
C GLU A 118 2.47 12.84 11.76
N ALA A 119 2.27 12.48 10.49
CA ALA A 119 3.01 13.08 9.38
C ALA A 119 2.75 14.59 9.24
N LEU A 120 1.52 15.04 9.47
CA LEU A 120 1.17 16.47 9.42
C LEU A 120 1.77 17.30 10.55
N GLN A 121 2.00 16.69 11.73
CA GLN A 121 2.59 17.39 12.88
C GLN A 121 4.12 17.54 12.79
N CYS A 122 4.76 16.71 11.96
CA CYS A 122 6.21 16.77 11.70
C CYS A 122 6.57 17.57 10.44
N SER A 123 5.58 18.20 9.79
CA SER A 123 5.73 19.04 8.58
C SER A 123 5.78 20.52 8.94
#